data_AF-A0A9Y2P5K9-F1
#
_entry.id   AF-A0A9Y2P5K9-F1
#
_cell.length_a   1.000
_cell.length_b   1.000
_cell.length_c   1.000
_cell.angle_alpha   90.00
_cell.angle_beta   90.00
_cell.angle_gamma   90.00
#
_symmetry.space_group_name_H-M   'P 1'
#
loop_
_entity.id
_entity.type
_entity.pdbx_description
1 polymer ?
#
loop_
_entity_poly.entity_id
_entity_poly.type
_entity_poly.pdbx_seq_one_letter_code
_entity_poly.pdbx_strand_id
1 'polypeptide(L)'
;MSKLRPLEELLFHMRTMARSSNEWEAKFARSILRQAKQSAWSPSDKQQQIMRRMVSEMFTHSGADTSYDIGLIDRGDRHDAA
;
A
#
# COMPACT_ATOMS: atom_id res chain seq x y z
N MET A 1 -7.90 15.13 6.03
CA MET A 1 -8.38 13.96 6.81
C MET A 1 -8.06 12.71 6.01
N SER A 2 -7.00 11.98 6.37
CA SER A 2 -6.64 10.73 5.71
C SER A 2 -7.81 9.76 5.83
N LYS A 3 -8.51 9.49 4.72
CA LYS A 3 -9.64 8.56 4.70
C LYS A 3 -9.10 7.21 5.13
N LEU A 4 -9.37 6.80 6.38
CA LEU A 4 -8.96 5.49 6.88
C LEU A 4 -9.51 4.45 5.91
N ARG A 5 -8.63 3.67 5.29
CA ARG A 5 -9.07 2.62 4.36
C ARG A 5 -10.09 1.73 5.07
N PRO A 6 -11.29 1.53 4.49
CA PRO A 6 -12.29 0.67 5.07
C PRO A 6 -11.72 -0.76 5.21
N LEU A 7 -12.20 -1.49 6.22
CA LEU A 7 -11.71 -2.84 6.51
C LEU A 7 -11.86 -3.77 5.29
N GLU A 8 -12.94 -3.62 4.54
CA GLU A 8 -13.20 -4.40 3.32
C GLU A 8 -12.11 -4.24 2.27
N GLU A 9 -11.62 -3.02 2.07
CA GLU A 9 -10.51 -2.72 1.15
C GLU A 9 -9.21 -3.37 1.64
N LEU A 10 -8.93 -3.29 2.94
CA LEU A 10 -7.76 -3.95 3.51
C LEU A 10 -7.84 -5.47 3.33
N LEU A 11 -9.00 -6.09 3.59
CA LEU A 11 -9.22 -7.52 3.40
C LEU A 11 -9.11 -7.95 1.93
N PHE A 12 -9.56 -7.11 1.00
CA PHE A 12 -9.39 -7.33 -0.43
C PHE A 12 -7.90 -7.45 -0.77
N HIS A 13 -7.08 -6.50 -0.33
CA HIS A 13 -5.63 -6.52 -0.59
C HIS A 13 -4.86 -7.60 0.19
N MET A 14 -5.36 -8.04 1.35
CA MET A 14 -4.77 -9.18 2.06
C MET A 14 -4.77 -10.46 1.20
N ARG A 15 -5.70 -10.64 0.26
CA ARG A 15 -5.68 -11.78 -0.68
C ARG A 15 -4.44 -11.77 -1.57
N THR A 16 -4.02 -10.59 -2.01
CA THR A 16 -2.78 -10.40 -2.77
C THR A 16 -1.56 -10.63 -1.87
N MET A 17 -1.53 -10.05 -0.67
CA MET A 17 -0.42 -10.24 0.28
C MET A 17 -0.24 -11.68 0.73
N ALA A 18 -1.30 -12.50 0.74
CA ALA A 18 -1.20 -13.94 1.04
C ALA A 18 -0.32 -14.72 0.03
N ARG A 19 -0.03 -14.12 -1.13
CA ARG A 19 0.86 -14.60 -2.18
C ARG A 19 2.19 -13.81 -2.25
N SER A 20 2.46 -12.92 -1.27
CA SER A 20 3.73 -12.18 -1.20
C SER A 20 4.91 -13.15 -1.13
N SER A 21 6.02 -12.75 -1.76
CA SER A 21 7.30 -13.46 -1.65
C SER A 21 7.89 -13.39 -0.23
N ASN A 22 7.47 -12.39 0.56
CA ASN A 22 7.83 -12.30 1.96
C ASN A 22 6.97 -13.27 2.79
N GLU A 23 7.62 -14.26 3.39
CA GLU A 23 6.95 -15.33 4.14
C GLU A 23 6.16 -14.80 5.34
N TRP A 24 6.69 -13.79 6.04
CA TRP A 24 6.02 -13.21 7.20
C TRP A 24 4.71 -12.51 6.80
N GLU A 25 4.77 -11.71 5.74
CA GLU A 25 3.61 -11.02 5.18
C GLU A 25 2.54 -12.00 4.71
N ALA A 26 2.96 -13.04 3.99
CA ALA A 26 2.05 -14.08 3.50
C ALA A 26 1.37 -14.83 4.65
N LYS A 27 2.12 -15.20 5.69
CA LYS A 27 1.58 -15.86 6.90
C LYS A 27 0.61 -14.94 7.65
N PHE A 28 0.95 -13.67 7.82
CA PHE A 28 0.09 -12.68 8.47
C PHE A 28 -1.23 -12.51 7.71
N ALA A 29 -1.16 -12.28 6.40
CA ALA A 29 -2.33 -12.09 5.55
C ALA A 29 -3.26 -13.32 5.56
N ARG A 30 -2.70 -14.54 5.51
CA ARG A 30 -3.49 -15.78 5.62
C ARG A 30 -4.18 -15.90 6.98
N SER A 31 -3.52 -15.51 8.06
CA SER A 31 -4.11 -15.52 9.41
C SER A 31 -5.32 -14.58 9.49
N ILE A 32 -5.18 -13.37 8.95
CA ILE A 32 -6.26 -12.37 8.88
C ILE A 32 -7.43 -12.90 8.04
N LEU A 33 -7.16 -13.41 6.83
CA LEU A 33 -8.21 -13.94 5.95
C LEU A 33 -8.94 -15.12 6.58
N ARG A 34 -8.24 -15.97 7.35
CA ARG A 34 -8.86 -17.08 8.07
C ARG A 34 -9.80 -16.58 9.17
N GLN A 35 -9.37 -15.58 9.93
CA GLN A 35 -10.19 -14.99 11.00
C GLN A 35 -11.39 -14.21 10.44
N ALA A 36 -11.19 -13.48 9.34
CA ALA A 36 -12.23 -12.71 8.64
C ALA A 36 -13.38 -13.55 8.07
N LYS A 37 -13.24 -14.88 7.99
CA LYS A 37 -14.35 -15.78 7.66
C LYS A 37 -15.40 -15.89 8.78
N GLN A 38 -15.04 -15.53 10.01
CA GLN A 38 -15.96 -15.59 11.14
C GLN A 38 -16.82 -14.32 11.15
N SER A 39 -18.15 -14.49 11.15
CA SER A 39 -19.11 -13.38 11.05
C SER A 39 -19.00 -12.34 12.19
N ALA A 40 -18.47 -12.74 13.35
CA ALA A 40 -18.32 -11.86 14.52
C ALA A 40 -16.89 -11.32 14.68
N TRP A 41 -15.98 -11.59 13.73
CA TRP A 41 -14.60 -11.16 13.86
C TRP A 41 -14.44 -9.69 13.49
N SER A 42 -13.76 -8.96 14.39
CA SER A 42 -13.21 -7.65 14.10
C SER A 42 -11.70 -7.67 14.37
N PRO A 43 -10.88 -7.07 13.50
CA PRO A 43 -9.45 -6.98 13.75
C PRO A 43 -9.17 -6.01 14.89
N SER A 44 -8.24 -6.40 15.76
CA SER A 44 -7.61 -5.52 16.74
C SER A 44 -7.00 -4.29 16.05
N ASP A 45 -6.95 -3.14 16.74
CA ASP A 45 -6.27 -1.92 16.26
C ASP A 45 -4.85 -2.18 15.74
N LYS A 46 -4.10 -3.05 16.42
CA LYS A 46 -2.75 -3.44 16.00
C LYS A 46 -2.77 -4.21 14.67
N GLN A 47 -3.72 -5.13 14.50
CA GLN A 47 -3.87 -5.88 13.26
C GLN A 47 -4.26 -4.92 12.12
N GLN A 48 -5.18 -3.99 12.36
CA GLN A 48 -5.55 -2.99 11.36
C GLN A 48 -4.39 -2.08 10.98
N GLN A 49 -3.57 -1.65 11.94
CA GLN A 49 -2.37 -0.84 11.67
C GLN A 49 -1.38 -1.60 10.78
N ILE A 50 -1.12 -2.88 11.08
CA ILE A 50 -0.24 -3.73 10.27
C ILE A 50 -0.83 -3.92 8.85
N MET A 51 -2.13 -4.22 8.73
CA MET A 51 -2.81 -4.32 7.43
C MET A 51 -2.66 -3.03 6.63
N ARG A 52 -2.89 -1.87 7.25
CA ARG A 52 -2.73 -0.56 6.60
C ARG A 52 -1.31 -0.36 6.09
N ARG A 53 -0.30 -0.71 6.89
CA ARG A 53 1.11 -0.60 6.53
C ARG A 53 1.46 -1.50 5.35
N MET A 54 1.13 -2.79 5.43
CA MET A 54 1.40 -3.77 4.37
C MET A 54 0.79 -3.36 3.04
N VAL A 55 -0.47 -2.90 3.05
CA VAL A 55 -1.11 -2.44 1.83
C VAL A 55 -0.53 -1.10 1.36
N SER A 56 -0.03 -0.24 2.26
CA SER A 56 0.67 0.99 1.86
C SER A 56 1.98 0.66 1.17
N GLU A 57 2.77 -0.23 1.76
CA GLU A 57 4.04 -0.72 1.20
C GLU A 57 3.83 -1.37 -0.17
N MET A 58 2.73 -2.13 -0.38
CA MET A 58 2.35 -2.66 -1.69
C MET A 58 2.23 -1.56 -2.76
N PHE A 59 1.52 -0.47 -2.46
CA PHE A 59 1.35 0.63 -3.42
C PHE A 59 2.60 1.51 -3.56
N THR A 60 3.41 1.63 -2.52
CA THR A 60 4.69 2.36 -2.57
C THR A 60 5.74 1.60 -3.37
N HIS A 61 5.86 0.28 -3.19
CA HIS A 61 6.81 -0.55 -3.95
C HIS A 61 6.38 -0.80 -5.40
N SER A 62 5.07 -0.87 -5.69
CA SER A 62 4.58 -0.95 -7.07
C SER A 62 4.76 0.35 -7.87
N GLY A 63 5.15 1.46 -7.22
CA GLY A 63 5.48 2.75 -7.86
C GLY A 63 6.96 3.13 -7.78
N ALA A 64 7.83 2.24 -7.30
CA ALA A 64 9.27 2.47 -7.17
C ALA A 64 10.07 1.76 -8.28
N ASP A 65 9.60 1.85 -9.52
CA ASP A 65 10.49 2.24 -10.62
C ASP A 65 10.19 3.73 -10.93
N THR A 66 10.31 4.56 -9.90
CA THR A 66 10.68 5.95 -10.12
C THR A 66 12.19 5.94 -10.19
N SER A 67 12.68 5.44 -11.33
CA SER A 67 13.88 5.97 -11.94
C SER A 67 13.91 7.47 -11.66
N TYR A 68 15.02 7.92 -11.09
CA TYR A 68 15.33 9.31 -10.84
C TYR A 68 15.28 10.08 -12.17
N ASP A 69 14.09 10.49 -12.59
CA ASP A 69 13.83 11.32 -13.78
C ASP A 69 12.69 12.28 -13.46
N ILE A 70 12.88 13.08 -12.40
CA ILE A 70 12.30 14.43 -12.39
C ILE A 70 13.38 15.29 -13.03
N GLY A 71 13.44 15.23 -14.36
CA GLY A 71 14.09 16.25 -15.16
C GLY A 71 13.44 17.58 -14.85
N LEU A 72 14.13 18.38 -14.04
CA LEU A 72 13.88 19.80 -13.84
C LEU A 72 14.04 20.48 -15.21
N ILE A 73 12.97 20.49 -16.02
CA ILE A 73 12.92 21.27 -17.25
C ILE A 73 12.70 22.73 -16.84
N ASP A 74 13.79 23.42 -16.53
CA ASP A 74 13.80 24.87 -16.68
C ASP A 74 13.97 25.17 -18.18
N ARG A 75 12.86 25.15 -18.91
CA ARG A 75 12.80 25.78 -20.24
C ARG A 75 12.60 27.28 -20.05
N GLY A 76 13.61 27.93 -19.51
CA GLY A 76 13.73 29.38 -19.47
C GLY A 76 14.19 29.95 -20.81
N ASP A 77 13.41 29.71 -21.87
CA ASP A 77 13.47 30.55 -23.06
C ASP A 77 12.82 31.90 -22.71
N ARG A 78 13.65 32.90 -22.40
CA ARG A 78 13.29 34.31 -22.61
C ARG A 78 14.43 35.00 -23.33
N HIS A 79 14.21 35.02 -24.63
CA HIS A 79 14.77 35.91 -25.62
C HIS A 79 14.62 37.38 -25.16
N ASP A 80 15.70 38.00 -24.70
CA ASP A 80 15.80 39.45 -24.59
C ASP A 80 16.82 39.93 -25.62
N ALA A 81 16.27 40.52 -26.69
CA ALA A 81 16.99 41.20 -27.74
C ALA A 81 17.60 42.51 -27.20
N ALA A 82 18.86 42.77 -27.56
CA ALA A 82 19.48 44.09 -27.54
C ALA A 82 20.41 44.24 -28.75
#